data_AF-A0ABD4WKQ7-F1
#
_entry.id   AF-A0ABD4WKQ7-F1
#
_cell.length_a   1.000
_cell.length_b   1.000
_cell.length_c   1.000
_cell.angle_alpha   90.00
_cell.angle_beta   90.00
_cell.angle_gamma   90.00
#
_symmetry.space_group_name_H-M   'P 1'
#
loop_
_entity.id
_entity.type
_entity.pdbx_description
1 polymer ?
#
loop_
_entity_poly.entity_id
_entity_poly.type
_entity_poly.pdbx_seq_one_letter_code
_entity_poly.pdbx_strand_id
1 'polypeptide(L)'
;MTEKKKLFVLCVALFCFMAVSAQQRMSVSSPDGKLRFSLKVTSESVSYDIDYRKQPLITNSLLGFSFDSGEFGRNLKAGKVQRKKIDETYKLIVGKTSSVRSRCNEMTVPMQEPSDSGRLINLVVRAFDDGIAFRYEFPEQKAWDSYVMYDERTQFNLQGNPMALLMYLPGYVNTHEGVYSHVRYDKVARKRLIEMPATFEFDNGVAVAITEAAIRDYAGMYLMKEKGGLTGKLSPKLGQEKIKVEIDNFPHRTPWRVISVADRVGGLLETNILTSLNEPCRIEDTSWIKPCRTTFTWWNGNVVPDSTFSPGNNFDTNKYYIDFAARNGLDAHGIYGYAETPWYYDDNFNFGWAGPNADVTKPIPCLNMPRIVEYARSKGVGIHLWVHWRPLYDKLEEAFALYEEWGVRGLMVDFMDRNDQEMIRIQEEILECAARHRLFIQFHGSSKPSG
;
A
#
# COMPACT_ATOMS: atom_id res chain seq x y z
N MET A 1 -8.80 -74.59 -7.05
CA MET A 1 -9.13 -73.26 -6.47
C MET A 1 -9.77 -72.42 -7.57
N THR A 2 -11.06 -72.15 -7.39
CA THR A 2 -12.04 -71.76 -8.42
C THR A 2 -11.81 -70.36 -8.99
N GLU A 3 -12.08 -70.16 -10.29
CA GLU A 3 -11.98 -68.87 -11.00
C GLU A 3 -12.70 -67.72 -10.28
N LYS A 4 -13.77 -68.02 -9.53
CA LYS A 4 -14.48 -67.05 -8.68
C LYS A 4 -13.58 -66.37 -7.64
N LYS A 5 -12.52 -67.03 -7.13
CA LYS A 5 -11.55 -66.41 -6.20
C LYS A 5 -10.59 -65.45 -6.91
N LYS A 6 -10.25 -65.69 -8.19
CA LYS A 6 -9.40 -64.78 -8.97
C LYS A 6 -10.15 -63.50 -9.36
N LEU A 7 -11.43 -63.61 -9.71
CA LEU A 7 -12.28 -62.45 -10.03
C LEU A 7 -12.55 -61.58 -8.80
N PHE A 8 -12.74 -62.18 -7.62
CA PHE A 8 -12.95 -61.44 -6.37
C PHE A 8 -11.70 -60.65 -5.95
N VAL A 9 -10.50 -61.23 -6.09
CA VAL A 9 -9.24 -60.53 -5.79
C VAL A 9 -8.98 -59.38 -6.78
N LEU A 10 -9.35 -59.53 -8.06
CA LEU A 10 -9.22 -58.48 -9.06
C LEU A 10 -10.19 -57.30 -8.80
N CYS A 11 -11.42 -57.58 -8.36
CA CYS A 11 -12.40 -56.54 -8.00
C CYS A 11 -12.02 -55.79 -6.72
N VAL A 12 -11.44 -56.47 -5.72
CA VAL A 12 -10.93 -55.81 -4.50
C VAL A 12 -9.69 -54.96 -4.80
N ALA A 13 -8.81 -55.43 -5.70
CA ALA A 13 -7.67 -54.63 -6.17
C ALA A 13 -8.12 -53.39 -6.97
N LEU A 14 -9.15 -53.50 -7.83
CA LEU A 14 -9.72 -52.34 -8.54
C LEU A 14 -10.43 -51.35 -7.60
N PHE A 15 -11.05 -51.82 -6.51
CA PHE A 15 -11.66 -50.94 -5.51
C PHE A 15 -10.63 -50.22 -4.63
N CYS A 16 -9.50 -50.87 -4.33
CA CYS A 16 -8.40 -50.24 -3.59
C CYS A 16 -7.65 -49.16 -4.40
N PHE A 17 -7.70 -49.20 -5.74
CA PHE A 17 -7.13 -48.15 -6.60
C PHE A 17 -8.04 -46.92 -6.80
N MET A 18 -9.31 -46.97 -6.40
CA MET A 18 -10.24 -45.82 -6.49
C MET A 18 -10.32 -44.97 -5.21
N ALA A 19 -9.62 -45.35 -4.14
CA ALA A 19 -9.43 -44.50 -2.97
C ALA A 19 -8.22 -43.57 -3.11
N VAL A 20 -8.02 -42.98 -4.29
CA VAL A 20 -7.29 -41.71 -4.35
C VAL A 20 -8.24 -40.71 -3.70
N SER A 21 -8.02 -40.44 -2.42
CA SER A 21 -8.65 -39.31 -1.74
C SER A 21 -8.51 -38.11 -2.67
N ALA A 22 -9.64 -37.61 -3.17
CA ALA A 22 -9.67 -36.41 -3.99
C ALA A 22 -9.27 -35.26 -3.08
N GLN A 23 -7.95 -35.08 -2.90
CA GLN A 23 -7.39 -34.03 -2.10
C GLN A 23 -7.93 -32.73 -2.68
N GLN A 24 -8.70 -32.01 -1.87
CA GLN A 24 -9.38 -30.80 -2.30
C GLN A 24 -8.34 -29.87 -2.92
N ARG A 25 -8.43 -29.66 -4.24
CA ARG A 25 -7.44 -28.89 -4.99
C ARG A 25 -7.58 -27.41 -4.64
N MET A 26 -6.80 -26.95 -3.68
CA MET A 26 -6.74 -25.55 -3.23
C MET A 26 -5.77 -24.75 -4.10
N SER A 27 -6.02 -24.71 -5.41
CA SER A 27 -5.23 -23.90 -6.35
C SER A 27 -6.11 -23.00 -7.21
N VAL A 28 -5.57 -21.88 -7.68
CA VAL A 28 -6.19 -20.98 -8.66
C VAL A 28 -5.15 -20.58 -9.72
N SER A 29 -5.58 -20.46 -10.98
CA SER A 29 -4.72 -20.07 -12.10
C SER A 29 -5.23 -18.79 -12.73
N SER A 30 -4.34 -18.01 -13.35
CA SER A 30 -4.71 -16.84 -14.14
C SER A 30 -5.64 -17.21 -15.30
N PRO A 31 -6.42 -16.25 -15.85
CA PRO A 31 -7.22 -16.45 -17.05
C PRO A 31 -6.46 -17.06 -18.24
N ASP A 32 -5.20 -16.69 -18.45
CA ASP A 32 -4.32 -17.21 -19.51
C ASP A 32 -3.59 -18.51 -19.12
N GLY A 33 -3.74 -18.95 -17.87
CA GLY A 33 -3.18 -20.18 -17.33
C GLY A 33 -1.68 -20.15 -17.04
N LYS A 34 -0.99 -19.01 -17.23
CA LYS A 34 0.46 -18.91 -17.01
C LYS A 34 0.83 -18.78 -15.55
N LEU A 35 0.03 -18.07 -14.74
CA LEU A 35 0.24 -17.97 -13.29
C LEU A 35 -0.62 -18.99 -12.55
N ARG A 36 -0.08 -19.54 -11.47
CA ARG A 36 -0.81 -20.44 -10.58
C ARG A 36 -0.39 -20.22 -9.15
N PHE A 37 -1.37 -20.08 -8.27
CA PHE A 37 -1.20 -20.16 -6.82
C PHE A 37 -1.70 -21.53 -6.33
N SER A 38 -0.94 -22.18 -5.45
CA SER A 38 -1.29 -23.45 -4.83
C SER A 38 -1.16 -23.35 -3.32
N LEU A 39 -2.23 -23.65 -2.59
CA LEU A 39 -2.26 -23.67 -1.13
C LEU A 39 -2.09 -25.09 -0.60
N LYS A 40 -1.26 -25.23 0.43
CA LYS A 40 -1.07 -26.45 1.19
C LYS A 40 -1.44 -26.20 2.66
N VAL A 41 -2.44 -26.92 3.14
CA VAL A 41 -2.86 -26.91 4.55
C VAL A 41 -2.51 -28.28 5.12
N THR A 42 -1.64 -28.31 6.13
CA THR A 42 -1.30 -29.51 6.90
C THR A 42 -1.63 -29.29 8.37
N SER A 43 -1.49 -30.33 9.20
CA SER A 43 -1.58 -30.18 10.66
C SER A 43 -0.50 -29.23 11.20
N GLU A 44 0.66 -29.15 10.56
CA GLU A 44 1.78 -28.37 11.06
C GLU A 44 1.77 -26.92 10.61
N SER A 45 1.27 -26.62 9.41
CA SER A 45 1.35 -25.29 8.82
C SER A 45 0.38 -25.07 7.65
N VAL A 46 0.16 -23.80 7.33
CA VAL A 46 -0.37 -23.35 6.04
C VAL A 46 0.76 -22.72 5.23
N SER A 47 0.93 -23.18 3.99
CA SER A 47 1.92 -22.64 3.07
C SER A 47 1.40 -22.54 1.64
N TYR A 48 2.08 -21.75 0.81
CA TYR A 48 1.73 -21.60 -0.60
C TYR A 48 2.94 -21.63 -1.54
N ASP A 49 2.63 -21.92 -2.79
CA ASP A 49 3.54 -21.87 -3.94
C ASP A 49 2.94 -20.99 -5.05
N ILE A 50 3.81 -20.30 -5.80
CA ILE A 50 3.46 -19.57 -7.03
C ILE A 50 4.35 -20.03 -8.18
N ASP A 51 3.72 -20.45 -9.26
CA ASP A 51 4.37 -20.83 -10.52
C ASP A 51 4.03 -19.84 -11.64
N TYR A 52 5.01 -19.52 -12.49
CA TYR A 52 4.82 -18.80 -13.75
C TYR A 52 5.30 -19.65 -14.93
N ARG A 53 4.43 -19.98 -15.88
CA ARG A 53 4.73 -20.86 -17.03
C ARG A 53 5.40 -22.18 -16.60
N LYS A 54 4.96 -22.75 -15.47
CA LYS A 54 5.51 -23.96 -14.80
C LYS A 54 6.89 -23.79 -14.17
N GLN A 55 7.47 -22.60 -14.17
CA GLN A 55 8.65 -22.27 -13.38
C GLN A 55 8.21 -21.88 -11.95
N PRO A 56 8.72 -22.54 -10.91
CA PRO A 56 8.50 -22.13 -9.54
C PRO A 56 9.15 -20.77 -9.29
N LEU A 57 8.37 -19.79 -8.81
CA LEU A 57 8.87 -18.46 -8.44
C LEU A 57 8.96 -18.31 -6.93
N ILE A 58 7.91 -18.74 -6.20
CA ILE A 58 7.83 -18.72 -4.75
C ILE A 58 7.37 -20.10 -4.31
N THR A 59 8.01 -20.67 -3.27
CA THR A 59 7.66 -22.03 -2.81
C THR A 59 7.62 -22.15 -1.31
N ASN A 60 6.76 -23.02 -0.78
CA ASN A 60 6.67 -23.34 0.64
C ASN A 60 6.72 -22.09 1.54
N SER A 61 5.97 -21.05 1.16
CA SER A 61 5.91 -19.79 1.91
C SER A 61 4.82 -19.86 2.95
N LEU A 62 5.19 -19.73 4.22
CA LEU A 62 4.26 -19.85 5.34
C LEU A 62 3.28 -18.67 5.40
N LEU A 63 2.08 -18.96 5.89
CA LEU A 63 1.02 -18.01 6.21
C LEU A 63 0.60 -18.23 7.68
N GLY A 64 0.23 -17.16 8.38
CA GLY A 64 -0.25 -17.26 9.75
C GLY A 64 -0.19 -15.94 10.50
N PHE A 65 -0.61 -15.96 11.75
CA PHE A 65 -0.71 -14.78 12.61
C PHE A 65 -0.34 -15.10 14.05
N SER A 66 0.10 -14.07 14.76
CA SER A 66 0.20 -14.06 16.22
C SER A 66 -0.75 -13.01 16.77
N PHE A 67 -1.72 -13.44 17.57
CA PHE A 67 -2.67 -12.58 18.26
C PHE A 67 -2.44 -12.62 19.78
N ASP A 68 -3.09 -11.71 20.50
CA ASP A 68 -3.27 -11.79 21.96
C ASP A 68 -3.93 -13.10 22.42
N SER A 69 -4.87 -13.61 21.63
CA SER A 69 -5.54 -14.91 21.81
C SER A 69 -4.69 -16.12 21.38
N GLY A 70 -3.45 -15.89 20.95
CA GLY A 70 -2.51 -16.93 20.54
C GLY A 70 -2.35 -17.07 19.02
N GLU A 71 -1.47 -17.99 18.63
CA GLU A 71 -1.05 -18.22 17.25
C GLU A 71 -2.16 -18.80 16.38
N PHE A 72 -2.23 -18.40 15.11
CA PHE A 72 -3.12 -18.96 14.09
C PHE A 72 -2.28 -19.41 12.89
N GLY A 73 -2.44 -20.67 12.46
CA GLY A 73 -1.66 -21.22 11.34
C GLY A 73 -1.31 -22.71 11.45
N ARG A 74 -1.68 -23.37 12.55
CA ARG A 74 -1.46 -24.82 12.77
C ARG A 74 -2.80 -25.50 13.05
N ASN A 75 -2.88 -26.80 12.76
CA ASN A 75 -4.08 -27.62 12.97
C ASN A 75 -5.37 -27.04 12.35
N LEU A 76 -5.24 -26.27 11.26
CA LEU A 76 -6.38 -25.63 10.62
C LEU A 76 -7.13 -26.62 9.75
N LYS A 77 -8.47 -26.54 9.79
CA LYS A 77 -9.36 -27.25 8.88
C LYS A 77 -9.76 -26.32 7.75
N ALA A 78 -9.39 -26.68 6.52
CA ALA A 78 -9.87 -25.99 5.32
C ALA A 78 -11.35 -26.35 5.07
N GLY A 79 -12.18 -25.33 4.90
CA GLY A 79 -13.58 -25.44 4.53
C GLY A 79 -13.79 -25.66 3.03
N LYS A 80 -15.04 -25.58 2.60
CA LYS A 80 -15.40 -25.67 1.17
C LYS A 80 -14.84 -24.45 0.42
N VAL A 81 -13.98 -24.72 -0.56
CA VAL A 81 -13.38 -23.68 -1.41
C VAL A 81 -14.46 -23.05 -2.29
N GLN A 82 -14.49 -21.72 -2.29
CA GLN A 82 -15.35 -20.91 -3.15
C GLN A 82 -14.54 -20.34 -4.30
N ARG A 83 -15.16 -20.17 -5.48
CA ARG A 83 -14.47 -19.72 -6.70
C ARG A 83 -15.32 -18.70 -7.43
N LYS A 84 -14.67 -17.68 -7.96
CA LYS A 84 -15.31 -16.63 -8.76
C LYS A 84 -14.42 -16.30 -9.96
N LYS A 85 -15.03 -15.86 -11.06
CA LYS A 85 -14.33 -15.23 -12.18
C LYS A 85 -14.72 -13.77 -12.19
N ILE A 86 -13.75 -12.89 -12.34
CA ILE A 86 -13.93 -11.44 -12.40
C ILE A 86 -13.42 -10.99 -13.77
N ASP A 87 -14.24 -10.22 -14.47
CA ASP A 87 -13.90 -9.58 -15.75
C ASP A 87 -14.72 -8.30 -15.84
N GLU A 88 -14.12 -7.20 -15.41
CA GLU A 88 -14.76 -5.89 -15.30
C GLU A 88 -13.87 -4.81 -15.91
N THR A 89 -14.47 -3.66 -16.23
CA THR A 89 -13.75 -2.51 -16.77
C THR A 89 -14.13 -1.26 -15.99
N TYR A 90 -13.13 -0.47 -15.61
CA TYR A 90 -13.31 0.81 -14.92
C TYR A 90 -12.40 1.88 -15.49
N LYS A 91 -12.71 3.14 -15.18
CA LYS A 91 -11.91 4.30 -15.60
C LYS A 91 -11.11 4.85 -14.43
N LEU A 92 -9.86 5.23 -14.69
CA LEU A 92 -9.07 6.00 -13.74
C LEU A 92 -9.28 7.49 -14.04
N ILE A 93 -9.55 8.27 -12.99
CA ILE A 93 -9.71 9.73 -13.10
C ILE A 93 -8.37 10.35 -13.51
N VAL A 94 -7.30 9.92 -12.85
CA VAL A 94 -5.90 10.23 -13.16
C VAL A 94 -5.09 8.94 -13.09
N GLY A 95 -4.10 8.79 -13.97
CA GLY A 95 -3.25 7.61 -13.99
C GLY A 95 -2.63 7.36 -15.36
N LYS A 96 -1.94 6.21 -15.48
CA LYS A 96 -1.22 5.82 -16.70
C LYS A 96 -2.11 5.32 -17.84
N THR A 97 -3.36 4.97 -17.56
CA THR A 97 -4.35 4.53 -18.54
C THR A 97 -5.72 5.08 -18.17
N SER A 98 -6.54 5.45 -19.17
CA SER A 98 -7.89 5.97 -18.96
C SER A 98 -8.93 4.87 -18.72
N SER A 99 -8.63 3.63 -19.13
CA SER A 99 -9.49 2.46 -18.98
C SER A 99 -8.66 1.27 -18.53
N VAL A 100 -9.11 0.57 -17.49
CA VAL A 100 -8.49 -0.64 -16.97
C VAL A 100 -9.48 -1.78 -17.09
N ARG A 101 -9.04 -2.93 -17.60
CA ARG A 101 -9.77 -4.19 -17.53
C ARG A 101 -9.21 -5.04 -16.39
N SER A 102 -9.97 -5.22 -15.33
CA SER A 102 -9.64 -6.10 -14.21
C SER A 102 -10.19 -7.49 -14.50
N ARG A 103 -9.29 -8.42 -14.83
CA ARG A 103 -9.65 -9.80 -15.18
C ARG A 103 -8.83 -10.78 -14.35
N CYS A 104 -9.50 -11.55 -13.50
CA CYS A 104 -8.85 -12.57 -12.68
C CYS A 104 -9.76 -13.75 -12.36
N ASN A 105 -9.14 -14.85 -11.93
CA ASN A 105 -9.85 -15.92 -11.25
C ASN A 105 -9.59 -15.78 -9.74
N GLU A 106 -10.64 -15.92 -8.93
CA GLU A 106 -10.59 -15.78 -7.48
C GLU A 106 -10.91 -17.13 -6.80
N MET A 107 -10.25 -17.36 -5.67
CA MET A 107 -10.47 -18.50 -4.80
C MET A 107 -10.50 -18.04 -3.34
N THR A 108 -11.55 -18.41 -2.62
CA THR A 108 -11.67 -18.18 -1.17
C THR A 108 -11.61 -19.50 -0.43
N VAL A 109 -10.70 -19.62 0.54
CA VAL A 109 -10.48 -20.79 1.38
C VAL A 109 -10.79 -20.43 2.83
N PRO A 110 -11.94 -20.85 3.38
CA PRO A 110 -12.21 -20.71 4.81
C PRO A 110 -11.24 -21.60 5.61
N MET A 111 -10.52 -21.04 6.57
CA MET A 111 -9.62 -21.78 7.46
C MET A 111 -10.10 -21.64 8.89
N GLN A 112 -10.46 -22.76 9.52
CA GLN A 112 -11.05 -22.77 10.85
C GLN A 112 -10.19 -23.57 11.84
N GLU A 113 -10.04 -23.05 13.04
CA GLU A 113 -9.50 -23.81 14.16
C GLU A 113 -10.54 -24.81 14.70
N PRO A 114 -10.15 -26.06 14.97
CA PRO A 114 -11.03 -27.08 15.54
C PRO A 114 -11.23 -26.94 17.07
N SER A 115 -10.43 -26.09 17.74
CA SER A 115 -10.46 -25.84 19.19
C SER A 115 -11.63 -24.94 19.61
N ASP A 116 -11.84 -24.82 20.93
CA ASP A 116 -12.86 -23.93 21.53
C ASP A 116 -12.78 -22.47 21.04
N SER A 117 -11.61 -22.02 20.59
CA SER A 117 -11.42 -20.70 19.95
C SER A 117 -12.31 -20.51 18.71
N GLY A 118 -12.57 -21.59 17.94
CA GLY A 118 -13.45 -21.59 16.77
C GLY A 118 -13.09 -20.59 15.66
N ARG A 119 -11.92 -19.93 15.75
CA ARG A 119 -11.54 -18.79 14.90
C ARG A 119 -11.58 -19.18 13.44
N LEU A 120 -12.30 -18.39 12.67
CA LEU A 120 -12.43 -18.50 11.22
C LEU A 120 -11.75 -17.32 10.55
N ILE A 121 -10.79 -17.61 9.68
CA ILE A 121 -10.17 -16.63 8.79
C ILE A 121 -10.27 -17.16 7.36
N ASN A 122 -10.76 -16.34 6.44
CA ASN A 122 -10.78 -16.69 5.03
C ASN A 122 -9.49 -16.21 4.36
N LEU A 123 -8.82 -17.08 3.60
CA LEU A 123 -7.79 -16.66 2.65
C LEU A 123 -8.45 -16.42 1.28
N VAL A 124 -8.40 -15.19 0.78
CA VAL A 124 -8.87 -14.82 -0.56
C VAL A 124 -7.68 -14.63 -1.47
N VAL A 125 -7.68 -15.29 -2.63
CA VAL A 125 -6.61 -15.25 -3.62
C VAL A 125 -7.18 -14.87 -4.97
N ARG A 126 -6.61 -13.87 -5.63
CA ARG A 126 -6.88 -13.47 -7.01
C ARG A 126 -5.66 -13.75 -7.88
N ALA A 127 -5.88 -14.44 -9.00
CA ALA A 127 -4.87 -14.70 -10.02
C ALA A 127 -5.21 -13.90 -11.28
N PHE A 128 -4.44 -12.84 -11.53
CA PHE A 128 -4.43 -12.04 -12.74
C PHE A 128 -3.41 -12.62 -13.73
N ASP A 129 -3.45 -12.20 -14.99
CA ASP A 129 -2.47 -12.62 -16.00
C ASP A 129 -1.06 -12.02 -15.72
N ASP A 130 -0.99 -10.94 -14.93
CA ASP A 130 0.21 -10.16 -14.59
C ASP A 130 0.54 -10.19 -13.08
N GLY A 131 -0.12 -11.03 -12.28
CA GLY A 131 0.21 -11.19 -10.88
C GLY A 131 -0.73 -12.07 -10.06
N ILE A 132 -0.25 -12.44 -8.87
CA ILE A 132 -1.07 -13.07 -7.83
C ILE A 132 -1.23 -12.06 -6.69
N ALA A 133 -2.43 -11.94 -6.17
CA ALA A 133 -2.71 -11.19 -4.95
C ALA A 133 -3.49 -12.04 -3.96
N PHE A 134 -3.19 -11.93 -2.67
CA PHE A 134 -3.98 -12.58 -1.63
C PHE A 134 -4.16 -11.68 -0.40
N ARG A 135 -5.26 -11.87 0.32
CA ARG A 135 -5.54 -11.21 1.59
C ARG A 135 -6.27 -12.15 2.54
N TYR A 136 -6.34 -11.76 3.80
CA TYR A 136 -7.13 -12.45 4.80
C TYR A 136 -8.38 -11.63 5.11
N GLU A 137 -9.52 -12.31 5.24
CA GLU A 137 -10.78 -11.71 5.67
C GLU A 137 -11.20 -12.34 6.99
N PHE A 138 -11.55 -11.47 7.93
CA PHE A 138 -12.06 -11.78 9.27
C PHE A 138 -13.58 -11.59 9.24
N PRO A 139 -14.37 -12.65 8.95
CA PRO A 139 -15.83 -12.51 8.86
C PRO A 139 -16.46 -12.35 10.24
N GLU A 140 -17.67 -11.79 10.27
CA GLU A 140 -18.53 -11.85 11.45
C GLU A 140 -18.74 -13.31 11.89
N GLN A 141 -18.50 -13.58 13.17
CA GLN A 141 -18.58 -14.92 13.75
C GLN A 141 -18.80 -14.83 15.26
N LYS A 142 -19.35 -15.89 15.86
CA LYS A 142 -19.76 -15.88 17.28
C LYS A 142 -18.62 -16.02 18.28
N ALA A 143 -17.55 -16.73 17.90
CA ALA A 143 -16.49 -17.10 18.84
C ALA A 143 -15.39 -16.03 18.97
N TRP A 144 -15.34 -15.09 18.02
CA TRP A 144 -14.26 -14.13 17.87
C TRP A 144 -14.71 -12.95 17.01
N ASP A 145 -14.67 -11.73 17.53
CA ASP A 145 -15.20 -10.53 16.86
C ASP A 145 -14.21 -9.35 16.84
N SER A 146 -13.06 -9.50 17.48
CA SER A 146 -12.05 -8.46 17.68
C SER A 146 -10.67 -9.09 17.86
N TYR A 147 -9.60 -8.34 17.61
CA TYR A 147 -8.24 -8.82 17.87
C TYR A 147 -7.24 -7.74 18.19
N VAL A 148 -6.20 -8.13 18.93
CA VAL A 148 -4.91 -7.43 18.95
C VAL A 148 -3.88 -8.32 18.26
N MET A 149 -3.37 -7.87 17.13
CA MET A 149 -2.38 -8.59 16.33
C MET A 149 -0.97 -8.17 16.72
N TYR A 150 -0.15 -9.15 17.06
CA TYR A 150 1.27 -8.98 17.35
C TYR A 150 2.17 -9.22 16.14
N ASP A 151 1.74 -10.06 15.19
CA ASP A 151 2.48 -10.28 13.95
C ASP A 151 1.62 -10.91 12.85
N GLU A 152 1.91 -10.56 11.60
CA GLU A 152 1.47 -11.30 10.40
C GLU A 152 2.67 -12.08 9.85
N ARG A 153 2.60 -13.41 9.86
CA ARG A 153 3.71 -14.32 9.53
C ARG A 153 3.72 -14.75 8.06
N THR A 154 3.39 -13.84 7.16
CA THR A 154 3.42 -14.09 5.71
C THR A 154 4.85 -14.13 5.19
N GLN A 155 5.22 -15.18 4.45
CA GLN A 155 6.52 -15.34 3.80
C GLN A 155 6.46 -15.20 2.29
N PHE A 156 7.62 -14.94 1.68
CA PHE A 156 7.87 -14.85 0.25
C PHE A 156 9.20 -15.53 -0.08
N ASN A 157 9.20 -16.86 -0.04
CA ASN A 157 10.38 -17.69 -0.25
C ASN A 157 10.64 -17.84 -1.77
N LEU A 158 11.33 -16.84 -2.34
CA LEU A 158 11.76 -16.84 -3.74
C LEU A 158 12.68 -18.02 -4.05
N GLN A 159 12.49 -18.60 -5.24
CA GLN A 159 13.33 -19.67 -5.77
C GLN A 159 14.55 -19.15 -6.53
N GLY A 160 15.61 -19.96 -6.53
CA GLY A 160 16.88 -19.59 -7.17
C GLY A 160 17.58 -18.42 -6.47
N ASN A 161 18.35 -17.66 -7.24
CA ASN A 161 19.12 -16.53 -6.72
C ASN A 161 18.89 -15.28 -7.59
N PRO A 162 17.67 -14.76 -7.79
CA PRO A 162 17.42 -13.64 -8.69
C PRO A 162 18.23 -12.39 -8.30
N MET A 163 18.43 -11.49 -9.25
CA MET A 163 18.94 -10.15 -8.95
C MET A 163 17.85 -9.35 -8.23
N ALA A 164 18.17 -8.75 -7.09
CA ALA A 164 17.23 -8.00 -6.27
C ALA A 164 17.54 -6.49 -6.36
N LEU A 165 16.52 -5.70 -6.64
CA LEU A 165 16.52 -4.24 -6.51
C LEU A 165 15.61 -3.88 -5.34
N LEU A 166 16.21 -3.39 -4.26
CA LEU A 166 15.52 -3.12 -2.99
C LEU A 166 16.14 -1.97 -2.22
N MET A 167 15.38 -1.37 -1.30
CA MET A 167 15.86 -0.28 -0.45
C MET A 167 15.82 -0.72 1.01
N TYR A 168 16.92 -0.52 1.73
CA TYR A 168 16.96 -0.79 3.16
C TYR A 168 16.55 0.44 3.96
N LEU A 169 15.83 0.21 5.05
CA LEU A 169 15.41 1.26 5.96
C LEU A 169 16.11 1.13 7.32
N PRO A 170 16.33 2.25 8.02
CA PRO A 170 16.97 2.26 9.34
C PRO A 170 16.04 1.76 10.45
N GLY A 171 14.72 1.85 10.27
CA GLY A 171 13.70 1.53 11.26
C GLY A 171 12.30 1.76 10.71
N TYR A 172 11.28 1.63 11.56
CA TYR A 172 9.88 1.83 11.18
C TYR A 172 9.45 3.31 11.14
N VAL A 173 10.11 4.16 11.93
CA VAL A 173 9.96 5.62 11.84
C VAL A 173 11.06 6.14 10.92
N ASN A 174 10.67 6.51 9.70
CA ASN A 174 11.58 6.86 8.61
C ASN A 174 10.81 7.55 7.47
N THR A 175 11.50 8.30 6.60
CA THR A 175 10.87 9.06 5.52
C THR A 175 10.42 8.21 4.32
N HIS A 176 10.67 6.90 4.33
CA HIS A 176 10.51 5.98 3.21
C HIS A 176 11.41 6.31 2.00
N GLU A 177 12.51 7.02 2.23
CA GLU A 177 13.46 7.42 1.19
C GLU A 177 14.84 6.83 1.44
N GLY A 178 15.53 6.53 0.34
CA GLY A 178 16.84 5.92 0.38
C GLY A 178 17.32 5.47 -0.99
N VAL A 179 18.57 5.02 -1.02
CA VAL A 179 19.19 4.51 -2.25
C VAL A 179 18.88 3.01 -2.38
N TYR A 180 18.51 2.60 -3.58
CA TYR A 180 18.32 1.19 -3.91
C TYR A 180 19.67 0.46 -3.96
N SER A 181 19.70 -0.72 -3.33
CA SER A 181 20.73 -1.72 -3.51
C SER A 181 20.34 -2.66 -4.64
N HIS A 182 21.31 -2.98 -5.50
CA HIS A 182 21.16 -3.91 -6.61
C HIS A 182 22.13 -5.08 -6.41
N VAL A 183 21.63 -6.19 -5.86
CA VAL A 183 22.46 -7.32 -5.41
C VAL A 183 21.77 -8.65 -5.68
N ARG A 184 22.53 -9.75 -5.79
CA ARG A 184 21.94 -11.09 -5.85
C ARG A 184 21.18 -11.43 -4.57
N TYR A 185 20.11 -12.20 -4.69
CA TYR A 185 19.21 -12.55 -3.58
C TYR A 185 19.91 -13.20 -2.37
N ASP A 186 20.99 -13.95 -2.58
CA ASP A 186 21.83 -14.54 -1.53
C ASP A 186 22.66 -13.50 -0.76
N LYS A 187 22.91 -12.34 -1.37
CA LYS A 187 23.65 -11.20 -0.77
C LYS A 187 22.76 -10.16 -0.11
N VAL A 188 21.44 -10.30 -0.21
CA VAL A 188 20.50 -9.43 0.51
C VAL A 188 20.78 -9.53 2.01
N ALA A 189 20.95 -8.37 2.65
CA ALA A 189 21.28 -8.28 4.05
C ALA A 189 20.17 -8.88 4.91
N ARG A 190 20.57 -9.69 5.89
CA ARG A 190 19.64 -10.31 6.83
C ARG A 190 19.28 -9.34 7.95
N LYS A 191 18.08 -9.52 8.52
CA LYS A 191 17.60 -8.73 9.68
C LYS A 191 17.62 -7.21 9.47
N ARG A 192 17.48 -6.75 8.22
CA ARG A 192 17.27 -5.35 7.87
C ARG A 192 15.88 -5.19 7.26
N LEU A 193 15.18 -4.12 7.63
CA LEU A 193 13.93 -3.75 6.99
C LEU A 193 14.20 -3.37 5.54
N ILE A 194 13.35 -3.88 4.66
CA ILE A 194 13.36 -3.66 3.23
C ILE A 194 12.03 -3.01 2.88
N GLU A 195 12.09 -1.86 2.23
CA GLU A 195 10.91 -1.17 1.71
C GLU A 195 10.22 -1.99 0.62
N MET A 196 8.91 -1.82 0.49
CA MET A 196 8.14 -2.30 -0.67
C MET A 196 7.79 -1.14 -1.60
N PRO A 197 7.80 -1.33 -2.93
CA PRO A 197 8.00 -2.59 -3.65
C PRO A 197 9.46 -3.05 -3.68
N ALA A 198 9.67 -4.36 -3.54
CA ALA A 198 10.96 -5.01 -3.80
C ALA A 198 10.89 -5.80 -5.12
N THR A 199 11.86 -5.61 -6.01
CA THR A 199 11.87 -6.21 -7.35
C THR A 199 12.96 -7.27 -7.49
N PHE A 200 12.63 -8.36 -8.18
CA PHE A 200 13.50 -9.52 -8.38
C PHE A 200 13.49 -9.93 -9.85
N GLU A 201 14.66 -9.96 -10.48
CA GLU A 201 14.85 -10.38 -11.87
C GLU A 201 15.58 -11.73 -11.90
N PHE A 202 14.92 -12.74 -12.46
CA PHE A 202 15.46 -14.07 -12.64
C PHE A 202 16.37 -14.14 -13.87
N ASP A 203 17.31 -15.08 -13.89
CA ASP A 203 18.31 -15.20 -14.96
C ASP A 203 17.71 -15.45 -16.37
N ASN A 204 16.45 -15.88 -16.43
CA ASN A 204 15.70 -16.06 -17.67
C ASN A 204 14.84 -14.85 -18.07
N GLY A 205 15.01 -13.70 -17.42
CA GLY A 205 14.31 -12.43 -17.71
C GLY A 205 12.96 -12.26 -17.01
N VAL A 206 12.42 -13.31 -16.38
CA VAL A 206 11.18 -13.18 -15.59
C VAL A 206 11.43 -12.20 -14.44
N ALA A 207 10.54 -11.24 -14.27
CA ALA A 207 10.61 -10.22 -13.23
C ALA A 207 9.43 -10.34 -12.28
N VAL A 208 9.70 -10.17 -10.98
CA VAL A 208 8.73 -10.24 -9.89
C VAL A 208 8.84 -8.97 -9.06
N ALA A 209 7.72 -8.32 -8.74
CA ALA A 209 7.67 -7.27 -7.74
C ALA A 209 6.73 -7.66 -6.60
N ILE A 210 7.22 -7.56 -5.36
CA ILE A 210 6.45 -7.81 -4.14
C ILE A 210 6.07 -6.46 -3.53
N THR A 211 4.77 -6.25 -3.33
CA THR A 211 4.20 -5.05 -2.71
C THR A 211 2.89 -5.38 -2.01
N GLU A 212 2.13 -4.37 -1.63
CA GLU A 212 0.78 -4.53 -1.09
C GLU A 212 -0.20 -3.52 -1.71
N ALA A 213 -1.50 -3.82 -1.62
CA ALA A 213 -2.58 -2.95 -2.11
C ALA A 213 -3.70 -2.80 -1.09
N ALA A 214 -4.43 -1.68 -1.15
CA ALA A 214 -5.57 -1.36 -0.30
C ALA A 214 -5.21 -1.37 1.20
N ILE A 215 -4.13 -0.68 1.58
CA ILE A 215 -3.80 -0.49 2.99
C ILE A 215 -4.82 0.46 3.60
N ARG A 216 -5.75 -0.09 4.38
CA ARG A 216 -6.81 0.64 5.08
C ARG A 216 -6.95 0.05 6.46
N ASP A 217 -6.97 0.90 7.47
CA ASP A 217 -7.09 0.50 8.87
C ASP A 217 -6.20 -0.71 9.23
N TYR A 218 -4.93 -0.64 8.81
CA TYR A 218 -3.95 -1.69 8.98
C TYR A 218 -2.54 -1.10 8.91
N ALA A 219 -1.57 -1.74 9.58
CA ALA A 219 -0.18 -1.32 9.47
C ALA A 219 0.41 -1.70 8.11
N GLY A 220 1.19 -0.81 7.52
CA GLY A 220 1.99 -1.10 6.34
C GLY A 220 3.01 -2.21 6.60
N MET A 221 3.31 -2.99 5.57
CA MET A 221 4.29 -4.06 5.63
C MET A 221 5.62 -3.66 4.99
N TYR A 222 6.67 -4.18 5.59
CA TYR A 222 8.04 -4.23 5.09
C TYR A 222 8.44 -5.68 4.85
N LEU A 223 9.54 -5.89 4.13
CA LEU A 223 10.17 -7.21 4.01
C LEU A 223 11.40 -7.28 4.89
N MET A 224 11.75 -8.49 5.32
CA MET A 224 13.00 -8.77 6.01
C MET A 224 13.52 -10.13 5.61
N LYS A 225 14.79 -10.22 5.23
CA LYS A 225 15.41 -11.52 4.94
C LYS A 225 15.78 -12.25 6.23
N GLU A 226 15.19 -13.42 6.44
CA GLU A 226 15.38 -14.30 7.59
C GLU A 226 15.54 -15.75 7.13
N LYS A 227 16.39 -16.54 7.81
CA LYS A 227 16.49 -18.02 7.66
C LYS A 227 16.41 -18.59 6.21
N GLY A 228 16.81 -17.82 5.19
CA GLY A 228 16.80 -18.19 3.78
C GLY A 228 15.72 -17.56 2.90
N GLY A 229 14.67 -16.98 3.49
CA GLY A 229 13.51 -16.40 2.80
C GLY A 229 13.23 -14.94 3.16
N LEU A 230 12.26 -14.32 2.49
CA LEU A 230 11.71 -13.03 2.89
C LEU A 230 10.49 -13.26 3.77
N THR A 231 10.41 -12.55 4.88
CA THR A 231 9.25 -12.52 5.78
C THR A 231 8.69 -11.10 5.80
N GLY A 232 7.37 -10.97 5.81
CA GLY A 232 6.70 -9.71 6.05
C GLY A 232 6.91 -9.22 7.49
N LYS A 233 7.02 -7.91 7.68
CA LYS A 233 7.10 -7.25 8.99
C LYS A 233 6.16 -6.05 8.99
N LEU A 234 5.15 -6.08 9.86
CA LEU A 234 4.24 -4.95 10.02
C LEU A 234 4.89 -3.86 10.86
N SER A 235 4.58 -2.61 10.52
CA SER A 235 4.94 -1.48 11.35
C SER A 235 4.30 -1.60 12.75
N PRO A 236 5.07 -1.44 13.84
CA PRO A 236 4.53 -1.39 15.19
C PRO A 236 3.73 -0.12 15.43
N LYS A 237 2.74 -0.20 16.32
CA LYS A 237 2.11 0.97 16.93
C LYS A 237 3.19 1.88 17.53
N LEU A 238 3.10 3.19 17.29
CA LEU A 238 4.11 4.12 17.80
C LEU A 238 4.24 4.01 19.33
N GLY A 239 5.48 3.94 19.80
CA GLY A 239 5.80 3.77 21.22
C GLY A 239 5.60 2.35 21.76
N GLN A 240 5.18 1.36 20.94
CA GLN A 240 4.98 -0.02 21.37
C GLN A 240 5.52 -1.03 20.34
N GLU A 241 6.55 -1.80 20.67
CA GLU A 241 7.18 -2.70 19.69
C GLU A 241 6.32 -3.92 19.31
N LYS A 242 5.42 -4.36 20.20
CA LYS A 242 4.68 -5.63 20.06
C LYS A 242 3.41 -5.52 19.22
N ILE A 243 2.58 -4.51 19.45
CA ILE A 243 1.26 -4.39 18.83
C ILE A 243 1.40 -3.83 17.41
N LYS A 244 0.76 -4.46 16.43
CA LYS A 244 0.79 -4.04 15.02
C LYS A 244 -0.55 -3.49 14.56
N VAL A 245 -1.63 -4.20 14.89
CA VAL A 245 -2.99 -3.87 14.45
C VAL A 245 -3.97 -4.21 15.57
N GLU A 246 -4.89 -3.31 15.85
CA GLU A 246 -5.99 -3.46 16.80
C GLU A 246 -7.31 -3.25 16.07
N ILE A 247 -8.22 -4.22 16.16
CA ILE A 247 -9.55 -4.20 15.54
C ILE A 247 -10.58 -4.57 16.58
N ASP A 248 -11.55 -3.68 16.79
CA ASP A 248 -12.58 -3.83 17.82
C ASP A 248 -13.85 -4.54 17.32
N ASN A 249 -14.01 -4.69 16.00
CA ASN A 249 -15.16 -5.35 15.41
C ASN A 249 -14.85 -5.98 14.04
N PHE A 250 -15.51 -7.10 13.77
CA PHE A 250 -15.61 -7.70 12.44
C PHE A 250 -16.86 -7.19 11.70
N PRO A 251 -16.90 -7.24 10.35
CA PRO A 251 -15.88 -7.79 9.46
C PRO A 251 -14.66 -6.89 9.28
N HIS A 252 -13.50 -7.51 9.12
CA HIS A 252 -12.25 -6.81 8.80
C HIS A 252 -11.46 -7.57 7.71
N ARG A 253 -10.47 -6.91 7.10
CA ARG A 253 -9.59 -7.51 6.09
C ARG A 253 -8.19 -6.93 6.16
N THR A 254 -7.20 -7.78 5.92
CA THR A 254 -5.85 -7.29 5.68
C THR A 254 -5.77 -6.59 4.33
N PRO A 255 -4.75 -5.75 4.10
CA PRO A 255 -4.34 -5.34 2.77
C PRO A 255 -4.02 -6.58 1.92
N TRP A 256 -4.05 -6.41 0.61
CA TRP A 256 -3.60 -7.44 -0.31
C TRP A 256 -2.07 -7.53 -0.29
N ARG A 257 -1.54 -8.75 -0.21
CA ARG A 257 -0.15 -9.08 -0.55
C ARG A 257 -0.09 -9.33 -2.05
N VAL A 258 0.72 -8.56 -2.76
CA VAL A 258 0.73 -8.53 -4.22
C VAL A 258 2.09 -8.98 -4.73
N ILE A 259 2.07 -9.98 -5.62
CA ILE A 259 3.22 -10.50 -6.35
C ILE A 259 2.94 -10.26 -7.83
N SER A 260 3.41 -9.12 -8.35
CA SER A 260 3.33 -8.81 -9.78
C SER A 260 4.39 -9.60 -10.53
N VAL A 261 4.06 -10.15 -11.69
CA VAL A 261 4.94 -11.01 -12.48
C VAL A 261 4.89 -10.61 -13.95
N ALA A 262 6.05 -10.44 -14.56
CA ALA A 262 6.20 -10.18 -15.99
C ALA A 262 7.33 -11.03 -16.59
N ASP A 263 7.33 -11.21 -17.90
CA ASP A 263 8.42 -11.90 -18.62
C ASP A 263 9.61 -10.99 -18.96
N ARG A 264 9.54 -9.71 -18.56
CA ARG A 264 10.62 -8.72 -18.55
C ARG A 264 10.34 -7.66 -17.50
N VAL A 265 11.38 -7.02 -16.96
CA VAL A 265 11.24 -5.96 -15.93
C VAL A 265 10.28 -4.85 -16.34
N GLY A 266 10.35 -4.38 -17.60
CA GLY A 266 9.47 -3.32 -18.07
C GLY A 266 7.98 -3.68 -18.07
N GLY A 267 7.61 -4.96 -18.09
CA GLY A 267 6.21 -5.40 -18.00
C GLY A 267 5.60 -5.14 -16.62
N LEU A 268 6.41 -5.03 -15.57
CA LEU A 268 5.94 -4.63 -14.24
C LEU A 268 5.40 -3.19 -14.23
N LEU A 269 5.82 -2.34 -15.15
CA LEU A 269 5.30 -0.98 -15.28
C LEU A 269 3.91 -0.93 -15.92
N GLU A 270 3.50 -2.00 -16.60
CA GLU A 270 2.25 -2.06 -17.37
C GLU A 270 1.05 -2.50 -16.50
N THR A 271 1.32 -3.22 -15.39
CA THR A 271 0.27 -3.80 -14.53
C THR A 271 -0.64 -2.76 -13.88
N ASN A 272 -1.95 -3.00 -13.88
CA ASN A 272 -2.91 -2.18 -13.12
C ASN A 272 -3.42 -2.90 -11.86
N ILE A 273 -2.77 -4.00 -11.46
CA ILE A 273 -3.22 -4.88 -10.38
C ILE A 273 -3.53 -4.13 -9.08
N LEU A 274 -2.70 -3.14 -8.69
CA LEU A 274 -2.94 -2.38 -7.46
C LEU A 274 -4.29 -1.66 -7.48
N THR A 275 -4.58 -0.94 -8.57
CA THR A 275 -5.88 -0.25 -8.72
C THR A 275 -7.05 -1.23 -8.81
N SER A 276 -6.84 -2.42 -9.40
CA SER A 276 -7.87 -3.47 -9.53
C SER A 276 -8.17 -4.21 -8.22
N LEU A 277 -7.34 -4.01 -7.20
CA LEU A 277 -7.49 -4.61 -5.87
C LEU A 277 -8.12 -3.66 -4.84
N ASN A 278 -8.26 -2.38 -5.20
CA ASN A 278 -8.87 -1.36 -4.36
C ASN A 278 -10.39 -1.30 -4.58
N GLU A 279 -11.09 -0.79 -3.57
CA GLU A 279 -12.53 -0.56 -3.67
C GLU A 279 -12.85 0.55 -4.68
N PRO A 280 -14.05 0.56 -5.27
CA PRO A 280 -14.47 1.64 -6.16
C PRO A 280 -14.38 3.02 -5.50
N CYS A 281 -14.22 4.05 -6.33
CA CYS A 281 -14.15 5.43 -5.87
C CYS A 281 -15.39 5.80 -5.01
N ARG A 282 -15.14 6.39 -3.84
CA ARG A 282 -16.16 6.85 -2.89
C ARG A 282 -16.53 8.34 -3.08
N ILE A 283 -15.87 9.04 -3.99
CA ILE A 283 -16.11 10.46 -4.26
C ILE A 283 -17.15 10.57 -5.38
N GLU A 284 -18.28 11.21 -5.09
CA GLU A 284 -19.40 11.33 -6.05
C GLU A 284 -19.06 12.28 -7.21
N ASP A 285 -18.62 13.51 -6.88
CA ASP A 285 -18.19 14.51 -7.86
C ASP A 285 -16.66 14.52 -7.95
N THR A 286 -16.13 13.99 -9.05
CA THR A 286 -14.69 13.91 -9.33
C THR A 286 -14.22 14.95 -10.35
N SER A 287 -15.11 15.86 -10.78
CA SER A 287 -14.82 16.84 -11.85
C SER A 287 -13.74 17.86 -11.49
N TRP A 288 -13.50 18.06 -10.18
CA TRP A 288 -12.46 18.93 -9.64
C TRP A 288 -11.08 18.27 -9.57
N ILE A 289 -11.01 16.93 -9.60
CA ILE A 289 -9.76 16.18 -9.52
C ILE A 289 -9.07 16.21 -10.88
N LYS A 290 -7.98 16.98 -10.97
CA LYS A 290 -7.22 17.16 -12.21
C LYS A 290 -5.72 17.11 -11.93
N PRO A 291 -4.91 16.64 -12.89
CA PRO A 291 -3.46 16.81 -12.82
C PRO A 291 -3.10 18.30 -12.64
N CYS A 292 -2.08 18.58 -11.83
CA CYS A 292 -1.67 19.94 -11.49
C CYS A 292 -0.16 20.06 -11.60
N ARG A 293 0.33 20.99 -12.44
CA ARG A 293 1.74 21.38 -12.49
C ARG A 293 1.94 22.64 -11.65
N THR A 294 2.85 22.58 -10.70
CA THR A 294 3.14 23.67 -9.77
C THR A 294 4.60 24.06 -9.80
N THR A 295 4.91 25.30 -9.41
CA THR A 295 6.28 25.71 -9.10
C THR A 295 6.71 25.11 -7.76
N PHE A 296 7.98 24.74 -7.60
CA PHE A 296 8.51 24.23 -6.34
C PHE A 296 9.63 25.12 -5.78
N THR A 297 9.26 26.18 -5.05
CA THR A 297 10.21 27.21 -4.61
C THR A 297 11.07 26.81 -3.42
N TRP A 298 10.65 25.78 -2.69
CA TRP A 298 11.48 25.19 -1.64
C TRP A 298 12.80 24.67 -2.22
N TRP A 299 12.74 23.93 -3.34
CA TRP A 299 13.92 23.27 -3.93
C TRP A 299 14.98 24.26 -4.43
N ASN A 300 14.57 25.40 -4.98
CA ASN A 300 15.50 26.41 -5.48
C ASN A 300 15.78 27.54 -4.48
N GLY A 301 15.31 27.42 -3.23
CA GLY A 301 15.57 28.40 -2.17
C GLY A 301 14.89 29.76 -2.36
N ASN A 302 13.72 29.81 -3.02
CA ASN A 302 12.97 31.03 -3.33
C ASN A 302 13.77 32.09 -4.11
N VAL A 303 14.77 31.65 -4.89
CA VAL A 303 15.68 32.54 -5.63
C VAL A 303 14.94 33.40 -6.66
N VAL A 304 15.18 34.71 -6.66
CA VAL A 304 14.56 35.72 -7.54
C VAL A 304 15.65 36.59 -8.19
N PRO A 305 16.42 36.03 -9.14
CA PRO A 305 17.70 36.59 -9.56
C PRO A 305 17.57 37.95 -10.27
N ASP A 306 16.43 38.17 -10.94
CA ASP A 306 16.19 39.35 -11.77
C ASP A 306 15.29 40.38 -11.05
N SER A 307 15.44 40.51 -9.73
CA SER A 307 14.59 41.35 -8.89
C SER A 307 15.38 42.25 -7.94
N THR A 308 14.74 43.30 -7.44
CA THR A 308 15.33 44.27 -6.50
C THR A 308 14.89 44.05 -5.05
N PHE A 309 14.04 43.06 -4.79
CA PHE A 309 13.53 42.75 -3.45
C PHE A 309 14.20 41.48 -2.91
N SER A 310 14.23 41.33 -1.58
CA SER A 310 14.84 40.15 -0.96
C SER A 310 13.92 38.91 -1.07
N PRO A 311 14.49 37.73 -1.38
CA PRO A 311 13.72 36.49 -1.43
C PRO A 311 13.14 36.15 -0.05
N GLY A 312 11.98 35.51 -0.04
CA GLY A 312 11.42 34.88 1.15
C GLY A 312 9.91 34.66 1.06
N ASN A 313 9.31 34.30 2.19
CA ASN A 313 7.86 34.16 2.30
C ASN A 313 7.20 35.54 2.44
N ASN A 314 7.12 36.27 1.33
CA ASN A 314 6.51 37.59 1.23
C ASN A 314 5.70 37.75 -0.06
N PHE A 315 4.89 38.81 -0.17
CA PHE A 315 4.05 39.03 -1.35
C PHE A 315 4.86 39.12 -2.65
N ASP A 316 5.98 39.84 -2.69
CA ASP A 316 6.72 40.11 -3.93
C ASP A 316 7.36 38.83 -4.52
N THR A 317 7.88 37.95 -3.66
CA THR A 317 8.39 36.64 -4.07
C THR A 317 7.27 35.77 -4.63
N ASN A 318 6.13 35.68 -3.94
CA ASN A 318 4.98 34.91 -4.43
C ASN A 318 4.45 35.48 -5.76
N LYS A 319 4.36 36.81 -5.88
CA LYS A 319 3.98 37.51 -7.11
C LYS A 319 4.91 37.15 -8.27
N TYR A 320 6.22 37.13 -8.04
CA TYR A 320 7.22 36.76 -9.05
C TYR A 320 6.99 35.35 -9.60
N TYR A 321 6.75 34.37 -8.73
CA TYR A 321 6.48 33.00 -9.15
C TYR A 321 5.09 32.79 -9.74
N ILE A 322 4.07 33.54 -9.29
CA ILE A 322 2.74 33.57 -9.92
C ILE A 322 2.85 34.11 -11.36
N ASP A 323 3.60 35.20 -11.57
CA ASP A 323 3.84 35.74 -12.91
C ASP A 323 4.64 34.77 -13.78
N PHE A 324 5.58 34.02 -13.21
CA PHE A 324 6.27 32.93 -13.91
C PHE A 324 5.30 31.80 -14.29
N ALA A 325 4.47 31.32 -13.35
CA ALA A 325 3.48 30.28 -13.58
C ALA A 325 2.50 30.67 -14.69
N ALA A 326 1.96 31.89 -14.63
CA ALA A 326 1.03 32.41 -15.63
C ALA A 326 1.66 32.49 -17.02
N ARG A 327 2.90 33.03 -17.13
CA ARG A 327 3.61 33.16 -18.41
C ARG A 327 3.97 31.81 -19.04
N ASN A 328 4.14 30.76 -18.23
CA ASN A 328 4.54 29.42 -18.69
C ASN A 328 3.38 28.41 -18.73
N GLY A 329 2.15 28.84 -18.43
CA GLY A 329 0.98 27.96 -18.42
C GLY A 329 1.04 26.85 -17.38
N LEU A 330 1.61 27.14 -16.20
CA LEU A 330 1.53 26.27 -15.03
C LEU A 330 0.19 26.45 -14.31
N ASP A 331 -0.27 25.39 -13.65
CA ASP A 331 -1.61 25.33 -13.07
C ASP A 331 -1.68 26.02 -11.70
N ALA A 332 -0.58 25.96 -10.93
CA ALA A 332 -0.49 26.54 -9.59
C ALA A 332 0.90 27.09 -9.24
N HIS A 333 0.95 27.88 -8.17
CA HIS A 333 2.16 28.27 -7.46
C HIS A 333 2.15 27.65 -6.06
N GLY A 334 3.26 27.00 -5.69
CA GLY A 334 3.44 26.39 -4.38
C GLY A 334 4.03 27.35 -3.35
N ILE A 335 3.42 27.42 -2.16
CA ILE A 335 3.89 28.19 -1.01
C ILE A 335 4.28 27.21 0.11
N TYR A 336 5.56 27.23 0.50
CA TYR A 336 6.13 26.22 1.39
C TYR A 336 6.67 26.83 2.68
N GLY A 337 7.71 27.63 2.54
CA GLY A 337 8.61 27.94 3.63
C GLY A 337 9.82 28.70 3.12
N TYR A 338 10.48 29.41 4.02
CA TYR A 338 11.75 30.07 3.73
C TYR A 338 12.63 30.03 4.98
N ALA A 339 13.89 29.61 4.79
CA ALA A 339 14.89 29.51 5.84
C ALA A 339 14.34 28.78 7.09
N GLU A 340 13.97 27.50 6.97
CA GLU A 340 13.43 26.67 8.08
C GLU A 340 12.13 27.19 8.75
N THR A 341 11.54 28.27 8.25
CA THR A 341 10.26 28.78 8.73
C THR A 341 9.16 28.41 7.74
N PRO A 342 8.08 27.73 8.19
CA PRO A 342 6.93 27.49 7.34
C PRO A 342 6.22 28.80 6.97
N TRP A 343 5.31 28.75 6.00
CA TRP A 343 4.52 29.92 5.60
C TRP A 343 3.48 30.34 6.66
N TYR A 344 3.20 29.47 7.62
CA TYR A 344 2.28 29.68 8.74
C TYR A 344 3.03 29.86 10.07
N TYR A 345 2.32 30.28 11.12
CA TYR A 345 2.90 30.49 12.45
C TYR A 345 3.38 29.16 13.04
N ASP A 346 4.65 29.09 13.37
CA ASP A 346 5.26 27.99 14.13
C ASP A 346 6.22 28.59 15.15
N ASP A 347 6.14 28.13 16.39
CA ASP A 347 7.05 28.53 17.46
C ASP A 347 8.38 27.74 17.43
N ASN A 348 8.54 26.82 16.48
CA ASN A 348 9.79 26.16 16.15
C ASN A 348 10.33 26.56 14.76
N PHE A 349 11.66 26.65 14.64
CA PHE A 349 12.36 27.00 13.40
C PHE A 349 12.92 25.74 12.74
N ASN A 350 12.03 24.81 12.38
CA ASN A 350 12.40 23.52 11.79
C ASN A 350 11.18 22.89 11.08
N PHE A 351 11.30 22.58 9.80
CA PHE A 351 10.20 21.94 9.06
C PHE A 351 9.82 20.54 9.59
N GLY A 352 10.78 19.77 10.09
CA GLY A 352 10.58 18.37 10.48
C GLY A 352 9.99 18.19 11.89
N TRP A 353 9.94 19.26 12.69
CA TRP A 353 9.31 19.23 14.01
C TRP A 353 8.50 20.49 14.23
N ALA A 354 7.20 20.42 13.95
CA ALA A 354 6.29 21.49 14.30
C ALA A 354 6.27 21.75 15.82
N GLY A 355 6.29 23.01 16.23
CA GLY A 355 6.14 23.39 17.63
C GLY A 355 4.71 23.16 18.15
N PRO A 356 4.50 23.10 19.47
CA PRO A 356 3.20 22.80 20.06
C PRO A 356 2.15 23.90 19.80
N ASN A 357 2.58 25.11 19.43
CA ASN A 357 1.69 26.23 19.12
C ASN A 357 1.62 26.50 17.61
N ALA A 358 2.16 25.61 16.77
CA ALA A 358 2.09 25.71 15.33
C ALA A 358 0.62 25.79 14.85
N ASP A 359 0.33 26.75 13.99
CA ASP A 359 -1.04 27.07 13.58
C ASP A 359 -1.12 27.29 12.07
N VAL A 360 -1.52 26.23 11.36
CA VAL A 360 -1.63 26.20 9.89
C VAL A 360 -2.71 27.14 9.34
N THR A 361 -3.56 27.73 10.20
CA THR A 361 -4.58 28.71 9.80
C THR A 361 -4.11 30.16 9.89
N LYS A 362 -2.89 30.39 10.41
CA LYS A 362 -2.31 31.73 10.60
C LYS A 362 -1.06 31.91 9.75
N PRO A 363 -1.12 32.60 8.60
CA PRO A 363 0.06 33.00 7.85
C PRO A 363 1.05 33.81 8.70
N ILE A 364 2.35 33.68 8.43
CA ILE A 364 3.36 34.54 9.07
C ILE A 364 3.13 36.02 8.70
N PRO A 365 3.53 37.00 9.55
CA PRO A 365 3.16 38.42 9.36
C PRO A 365 3.58 39.05 8.03
N CYS A 366 4.68 38.60 7.44
CA CYS A 366 5.17 39.09 6.15
C CYS A 366 4.45 38.49 4.93
N LEU A 367 3.58 37.50 5.14
CA LEU A 367 2.82 36.80 4.11
C LEU A 367 1.37 37.27 4.10
N ASN A 368 1.05 38.25 3.24
CA ASN A 368 -0.33 38.69 3.03
C ASN A 368 -1.08 37.69 2.13
N MET A 369 -1.58 36.60 2.73
CA MET A 369 -2.25 35.53 2.00
C MET A 369 -3.47 36.00 1.20
N PRO A 370 -4.39 36.85 1.72
CA PRO A 370 -5.50 37.37 0.94
C PRO A 370 -5.06 38.06 -0.36
N ARG A 371 -4.02 38.91 -0.29
CA ARG A 371 -3.49 39.61 -1.46
C ARG A 371 -2.82 38.66 -2.46
N ILE A 372 -2.11 37.63 -1.98
CA ILE A 372 -1.47 36.61 -2.83
C ILE A 372 -2.53 35.83 -3.60
N VAL A 373 -3.55 35.35 -2.89
CA VAL A 373 -4.67 34.60 -3.45
C VAL A 373 -5.42 35.42 -4.50
N GLU A 374 -5.73 36.68 -4.19
CA GLU A 374 -6.39 37.59 -5.14
C GLU A 374 -5.53 37.79 -6.40
N TYR A 375 -4.23 37.99 -6.23
CA TYR A 375 -3.31 38.16 -7.36
C TYR A 375 -3.21 36.89 -8.22
N ALA A 376 -3.07 35.72 -7.59
CA ALA A 376 -3.03 34.43 -8.28
C ALA A 376 -4.29 34.20 -9.11
N ARG A 377 -5.47 34.50 -8.53
CA ARG A 377 -6.76 34.45 -9.22
C ARG A 377 -6.80 35.38 -10.43
N SER A 378 -6.31 36.62 -10.30
CA SER A 378 -6.23 37.58 -11.42
C SER A 378 -5.35 37.10 -12.58
N LYS A 379 -4.45 36.14 -12.32
CA LYS A 379 -3.54 35.53 -13.28
C LYS A 379 -3.98 34.14 -13.75
N GLY A 380 -5.10 33.62 -13.24
CA GLY A 380 -5.57 32.26 -13.55
C GLY A 380 -4.71 31.15 -12.94
N VAL A 381 -3.87 31.47 -11.95
CA VAL A 381 -2.96 30.52 -11.29
C VAL A 381 -3.56 30.10 -9.95
N GLY A 382 -3.57 28.79 -9.65
CA GLY A 382 -3.99 28.29 -8.35
C GLY A 382 -2.90 28.42 -7.27
N ILE A 383 -3.28 28.23 -6.02
CA ILE A 383 -2.32 28.10 -4.92
C ILE A 383 -2.24 26.63 -4.47
N HIS A 384 -1.03 26.17 -4.18
CA HIS A 384 -0.73 24.88 -3.57
C HIS A 384 0.07 25.14 -2.28
N LEU A 385 -0.32 24.56 -1.15
CA LEU A 385 0.30 24.87 0.15
C LEU A 385 0.99 23.63 0.72
N TRP A 386 2.20 23.77 1.26
CA TRP A 386 2.80 22.73 2.09
C TRP A 386 2.40 22.89 3.54
N VAL A 387 2.17 21.80 4.25
CA VAL A 387 1.86 21.79 5.68
C VAL A 387 2.46 20.55 6.34
N HIS A 388 3.00 20.71 7.55
CA HIS A 388 3.35 19.57 8.38
C HIS A 388 2.08 18.85 8.85
N TRP A 389 2.04 17.51 8.80
CA TRP A 389 0.82 16.74 9.11
C TRP A 389 0.28 17.00 10.52
N ARG A 390 1.17 17.17 11.50
CA ARG A 390 0.79 17.26 12.91
C ARG A 390 -0.12 18.47 13.23
N PRO A 391 0.30 19.73 13.01
CA PRO A 391 -0.57 20.88 13.26
C PRO A 391 -1.75 20.97 12.29
N LEU A 392 -1.65 20.33 11.11
CA LEU A 392 -2.80 20.18 10.21
C LEU A 392 -3.88 19.29 10.83
N TYR A 393 -3.50 18.13 11.34
CA TYR A 393 -4.43 17.13 11.85
C TYR A 393 -5.20 17.62 13.08
N ASP A 394 -4.56 18.40 13.95
CA ASP A 394 -5.20 19.03 15.11
C ASP A 394 -6.29 20.05 14.74
N LYS A 395 -6.33 20.52 13.47
CA LYS A 395 -7.22 21.56 12.96
C LYS A 395 -7.86 21.21 11.61
N LEU A 396 -8.03 19.92 11.32
CA LEU A 396 -8.29 19.45 9.97
C LEU A 396 -9.45 20.18 9.27
N GLU A 397 -10.65 20.20 9.87
CA GLU A 397 -11.81 20.85 9.26
C GLU A 397 -11.67 22.39 9.17
N GLU A 398 -11.12 23.03 10.21
CA GLU A 398 -10.90 24.49 10.23
C GLU A 398 -9.95 24.92 9.11
N ALA A 399 -8.82 24.22 8.97
CA ALA A 399 -7.81 24.51 7.97
C ALA A 399 -8.33 24.29 6.55
N PHE A 400 -9.01 23.18 6.30
CA PHE A 400 -9.52 22.86 4.97
C PHE A 400 -10.64 23.81 4.52
N ALA A 401 -11.54 24.21 5.43
CA ALA A 401 -12.56 25.23 5.13
C ALA A 401 -11.92 26.58 4.78
N LEU A 402 -10.89 27.01 5.51
CA LEU A 402 -10.15 28.23 5.23
C LEU A 402 -9.45 28.17 3.87
N TYR A 403 -8.83 27.03 3.55
CA TYR A 403 -8.13 26.84 2.28
C TYR A 403 -9.10 26.80 1.09
N GLU A 404 -10.29 26.22 1.26
CA GLU A 404 -11.36 26.30 0.27
C GLU A 404 -11.84 27.75 0.06
N GLU A 405 -12.03 28.53 1.13
CA GLU A 405 -12.39 29.95 1.05
C GLU A 405 -11.34 30.76 0.28
N TRP A 406 -10.06 30.47 0.53
CA TRP A 406 -8.95 31.05 -0.23
C TRP A 406 -8.91 30.55 -1.69
N GLY A 407 -9.59 29.47 -2.04
CA GLY A 407 -9.51 28.86 -3.37
C GLY A 407 -8.16 28.19 -3.64
N VAL A 408 -7.54 27.66 -2.58
CA VAL A 408 -6.38 26.75 -2.69
C VAL A 408 -6.81 25.54 -3.53
N ARG A 409 -5.91 25.01 -4.36
CA ARG A 409 -6.20 23.84 -5.20
C ARG A 409 -5.87 22.51 -4.52
N GLY A 410 -4.88 22.51 -3.63
CA GLY A 410 -4.45 21.31 -2.93
C GLY A 410 -3.30 21.58 -1.99
N LEU A 411 -2.90 20.52 -1.29
CA LEU A 411 -1.88 20.57 -0.25
C LEU A 411 -0.76 19.57 -0.55
N MET A 412 0.45 19.90 -0.09
CA MET A 412 1.50 18.93 0.21
C MET A 412 1.49 18.70 1.71
N VAL A 413 1.19 17.49 2.16
CA VAL A 413 1.18 17.13 3.59
C VAL A 413 2.39 16.25 3.85
N ASP A 414 3.21 16.63 4.83
CA ASP A 414 4.58 16.12 4.95
C ASP A 414 4.91 15.63 6.38
N PHE A 415 6.01 14.88 6.49
CA PHE A 415 6.63 14.38 7.73
C PHE A 415 5.80 13.37 8.54
N MET A 416 4.95 12.58 7.88
CA MET A 416 4.25 11.48 8.56
C MET A 416 5.25 10.44 9.09
N ASP A 417 6.28 10.14 8.29
CA ASP A 417 7.46 9.30 8.56
C ASP A 417 7.15 7.93 9.19
N ARG A 418 5.93 7.47 8.95
CA ARG A 418 5.30 6.33 9.61
C ARG A 418 4.25 5.74 8.70
N ASN A 419 4.05 4.44 8.82
CA ASN A 419 2.96 3.70 8.18
C ASN A 419 2.34 2.65 9.12
N ASP A 420 2.42 2.87 10.44
CA ASP A 420 1.63 2.08 11.39
C ASP A 420 0.13 2.40 11.27
N GLN A 421 -0.70 1.55 11.87
CA GLN A 421 -2.16 1.60 11.71
C GLN A 421 -2.74 2.99 12.00
N GLU A 422 -2.24 3.68 13.03
CA GLU A 422 -2.69 5.04 13.39
C GLU A 422 -2.37 6.03 12.27
N MET A 423 -1.15 6.02 11.74
CA MET A 423 -0.77 6.95 10.67
C MET A 423 -1.49 6.67 9.35
N ILE A 424 -1.84 5.41 9.07
CA ILE A 424 -2.70 5.07 7.93
C ILE A 424 -4.10 5.65 8.13
N ARG A 425 -4.69 5.55 9.34
CA ARG A 425 -5.99 6.18 9.65
C ARG A 425 -5.95 7.70 9.48
N ILE A 426 -4.92 8.34 10.04
CA ILE A 426 -4.71 9.80 9.91
C ILE A 426 -4.67 10.23 8.44
N GLN A 427 -3.94 9.51 7.58
CA GLN A 427 -3.89 9.83 6.15
C GLN A 427 -5.25 9.66 5.46
N GLU A 428 -6.01 8.62 5.79
CA GLU A 428 -7.38 8.44 5.26
C GLU A 428 -8.31 9.57 5.73
N GLU A 429 -8.24 9.98 6.99
CA GLU A 429 -9.04 11.10 7.51
C GLU A 429 -8.70 12.42 6.83
N ILE A 430 -7.41 12.67 6.58
CA ILE A 430 -6.95 13.82 5.78
C ILE A 430 -7.54 13.77 4.37
N LEU A 431 -7.49 12.62 3.69
CA LEU A 431 -8.05 12.45 2.35
C LEU A 431 -9.58 12.61 2.32
N GLU A 432 -10.28 12.12 3.34
CA GLU A 432 -11.74 12.26 3.45
C GLU A 432 -12.16 13.72 3.69
N CYS A 433 -11.43 14.47 4.53
CA CYS A 433 -11.65 15.91 4.69
C CYS A 433 -11.32 16.67 3.40
N ALA A 434 -10.20 16.33 2.75
CA ALA A 434 -9.80 16.91 1.47
C ALA A 434 -10.86 16.76 0.39
N ALA A 435 -11.48 15.59 0.30
CA ALA A 435 -12.54 15.33 -0.65
C ALA A 435 -13.80 16.19 -0.40
N ARG A 436 -14.16 16.45 0.87
CA ARG A 436 -15.29 17.34 1.21
C ARG A 436 -15.05 18.79 0.76
N HIS A 437 -13.81 19.26 0.87
CA HIS A 437 -13.39 20.62 0.52
C HIS A 437 -12.80 20.76 -0.89
N ARG A 438 -12.84 19.70 -1.71
CA ARG A 438 -12.32 19.67 -3.08
C ARG A 438 -10.85 20.09 -3.21
N LEU A 439 -10.03 19.67 -2.25
CA LEU A 439 -8.58 19.89 -2.23
C LEU A 439 -7.87 18.59 -2.58
N PHE A 440 -6.92 18.61 -3.52
CA PHE A 440 -6.09 17.41 -3.75
C PHE A 440 -4.97 17.34 -2.72
N ILE A 441 -4.53 16.13 -2.38
CA ILE A 441 -3.43 15.90 -1.42
C ILE A 441 -2.26 15.23 -2.13
N GLN A 442 -1.08 15.78 -1.90
CA GLN A 442 0.21 15.16 -2.19
C GLN A 442 0.87 14.83 -0.85
N PHE A 443 1.01 13.56 -0.53
CA PHE A 443 1.77 13.16 0.66
C PHE A 443 3.27 13.15 0.36
N HIS A 444 4.06 13.70 1.28
CA HIS A 444 5.52 13.60 1.39
C HIS A 444 5.88 13.00 2.76
N GLY A 445 7.09 12.47 2.92
CA GLY A 445 7.45 11.72 4.15
C GLY A 445 6.44 10.60 4.44
N SER A 446 5.98 9.90 3.40
CA SER A 446 4.97 8.84 3.51
C SER A 446 5.40 7.58 2.77
N SER A 447 4.83 6.45 3.18
CA SER A 447 5.04 5.19 2.49
C SER A 447 4.47 5.20 1.07
N LYS A 448 4.93 4.25 0.25
CA LYS A 448 4.41 4.01 -1.11
C LYS A 448 2.87 3.97 -1.17
N PRO A 449 2.24 4.52 -2.25
CA PRO A 449 0.82 4.36 -2.47
C PRO A 449 0.45 2.89 -2.64
N SER A 450 -0.76 2.51 -2.22
CA SER A 450 -1.24 1.12 -2.26
C SER A 450 -2.42 0.93 -3.24
N GLY A 451 -2.47 1.77 -4.27
CA GLY A 451 -3.65 2.00 -5.11
C GLY A 451 -4.71 2.82 -4.38
#